data_AF-A0ABD3QYA2-F1
#
_entry.id   AF-A0ABD3QYA2-F1
#
_cell.length_a   1.000
_cell.length_b   1.000
_cell.length_c   1.000
_cell.angle_alpha   90.00
_cell.angle_beta   90.00
_cell.angle_gamma   90.00
#
_symmetry.space_group_name_H-M   'P 1'
#
loop_
_entity.id
_entity.type
_entity.pdbx_description
1 polymer ?
#
loop_
_entity_poly.entity_id
_entity_poly.type
_entity_poly.pdbx_seq_one_letter_code
_entity_poly.pdbx_strand_id
1 'polypeptide(L)'
;MTFYYRSSRQVMALFGVVALVSPFYFKLEKFPSAPSERPITRRLDIAVDESDPLVGATLSVVSKLDPPPAVNSNDHERVSAILSETRDLISKAKILLNAEGGSRDKAHEMVNLATARFRQAKEQMNMREKRAKAKVEGNEETGSNLRPEERKDLVDEDQVRNDEDRALDVSRNMYETFISFPECVEKKFEDCLDIINADLQNLGLSTVEIVVHEKRNINQEGYNKVVIVTNEDADKVSGRAGDGIVTYPFTWDDAILGTRVLGVDGKWNCLDVSPQDCCDTIKASAKNVDTRGNFIECHFFVPFGGKGNARRNDRIFVNLSPDGRVHEAPVIQ
;
A
#
# COMPACT_ATOMS: atom_id res chain seq x y z
N MET A 1 -40.08 -51.07 -2.97
CA MET A 1 -39.63 -52.10 -3.93
C MET A 1 -40.44 -51.92 -5.21
N THR A 2 -40.01 -51.02 -6.09
CA THR A 2 -40.46 -50.95 -7.49
C THR A 2 -39.40 -50.19 -8.28
N PHE A 3 -38.72 -50.90 -9.18
CA PHE A 3 -37.67 -50.41 -10.06
C PHE A 3 -38.27 -49.67 -11.26
N TYR A 4 -37.68 -48.54 -11.64
CA TYR A 4 -37.85 -47.97 -12.99
C TYR A 4 -36.49 -47.91 -13.69
N TYR A 5 -36.42 -48.65 -14.80
CA TYR A 5 -35.33 -48.73 -15.76
C TYR A 5 -35.76 -47.96 -17.02
N ARG A 6 -34.93 -47.06 -17.55
CA ARG A 6 -34.89 -46.62 -18.97
C ARG A 6 -33.67 -45.72 -19.15
N SER A 7 -32.57 -46.23 -19.73
CA SER A 7 -32.31 -46.47 -21.15
C SER A 7 -31.83 -45.22 -21.89
N SER A 8 -30.51 -45.14 -22.04
CA SER A 8 -29.71 -44.80 -23.22
C SER A 8 -30.26 -43.79 -24.23
N ARG A 9 -29.49 -42.70 -24.43
CA ARG A 9 -29.07 -42.23 -25.77
C ARG A 9 -27.79 -41.39 -25.67
N GLN A 10 -26.73 -41.92 -26.27
CA GLN A 10 -25.53 -41.18 -26.65
C GLN A 10 -25.87 -40.29 -27.86
N VAL A 11 -25.42 -39.04 -27.85
CA VAL A 11 -25.27 -38.22 -29.06
C VAL A 11 -23.82 -37.76 -29.11
N MET A 12 -23.05 -38.42 -29.97
CA MET A 12 -21.79 -37.93 -30.51
C MET A 12 -22.09 -36.70 -31.38
N ALA A 13 -21.39 -35.60 -31.15
CA ALA A 13 -21.23 -34.54 -32.12
C ALA A 13 -19.72 -34.29 -32.31
N LEU A 14 -19.30 -34.51 -33.55
CA LEU A 14 -17.95 -34.41 -34.07
C LEU A 14 -17.72 -33.04 -34.72
N PHE A 15 -16.48 -32.57 -34.60
CA PHE A 15 -15.71 -31.64 -35.44
C PHE A 15 -16.15 -30.17 -35.61
N GLY A 16 -15.16 -29.29 -35.41
CA GLY A 16 -15.18 -27.91 -35.86
C GLY A 16 -13.95 -27.11 -35.42
N VAL A 17 -12.73 -27.58 -35.75
CA VAL A 17 -11.53 -26.74 -35.65
C VAL A 17 -11.50 -25.82 -36.85
N VAL A 18 -11.75 -24.53 -36.63
CA VAL A 18 -11.54 -23.46 -37.61
C VAL A 18 -10.29 -22.69 -37.19
N ALA A 19 -9.18 -22.98 -37.86
CA ALA A 19 -7.98 -22.15 -37.80
C ALA A 19 -8.13 -21.02 -38.84
N LEU A 20 -8.35 -19.79 -38.37
CA LEU A 20 -8.24 -18.59 -39.20
C LEU A 20 -6.80 -18.11 -39.17
N VAL A 21 -6.08 -18.39 -40.26
CA VAL A 21 -4.79 -17.78 -40.58
C VAL A 21 -5.07 -16.43 -41.24
N SER A 22 -4.66 -15.34 -40.59
CA SER A 22 -4.64 -14.00 -41.20
C SER A 22 -3.26 -13.71 -41.81
N PRO A 23 -3.17 -13.24 -43.06
CA PRO A 23 -1.92 -12.80 -43.65
C PRO A 23 -1.79 -11.27 -43.50
N PHE A 24 -1.04 -10.80 -42.51
CA PHE A 24 -0.59 -9.41 -42.49
C PHE A 24 0.70 -9.26 -43.30
N TYR A 25 0.54 -8.63 -44.46
CA TYR A 25 1.58 -8.05 -45.29
C TYR A 25 2.39 -7.00 -44.50
N PHE A 26 3.70 -7.20 -44.35
CA PHE A 26 4.61 -6.11 -44.02
C PHE A 26 5.06 -5.41 -45.30
N LYS A 27 4.58 -4.17 -45.48
CA LYS A 27 5.09 -3.23 -46.48
C LYS A 27 6.31 -2.52 -45.88
N LEU A 28 7.50 -2.83 -46.38
CA LEU A 28 8.73 -2.09 -46.06
C LEU A 28 8.70 -0.74 -46.79
N GLU A 29 8.33 0.32 -46.07
CA GLU A 29 8.56 1.70 -46.50
C GLU A 29 9.87 2.24 -45.92
N LYS A 30 10.62 2.92 -46.80
CA LYS A 30 11.92 3.54 -46.57
C LYS A 30 11.90 4.52 -45.39
N PHE A 31 12.93 4.44 -44.56
CA PHE A 31 13.29 5.43 -43.56
C PHE A 31 13.54 6.82 -44.18
N PRO A 32 12.90 7.89 -43.67
CA PRO A 32 13.47 9.22 -43.73
C PRO A 32 14.47 9.42 -42.58
N SER A 33 15.55 10.12 -42.92
CA SER A 33 16.63 10.58 -42.05
C SER A 33 16.14 11.38 -40.84
N ALA A 34 16.85 11.17 -39.74
CA ALA A 34 16.80 11.80 -38.42
C ALA A 34 16.01 13.11 -38.25
N PRO A 35 15.14 13.19 -37.22
CA PRO A 35 14.80 14.42 -36.54
C PRO A 35 15.39 14.48 -35.13
N SER A 36 15.74 15.71 -34.73
CA SER A 36 16.27 16.16 -33.45
C SER A 36 15.73 15.46 -32.21
N GLU A 37 16.62 15.17 -31.24
CA GLU A 37 16.30 14.78 -29.87
C GLU A 37 15.30 15.76 -29.25
N ARG A 38 14.05 15.33 -29.15
CA ARG A 38 13.08 15.86 -28.18
C ARG A 38 12.85 14.77 -27.13
N PRO A 39 12.63 15.14 -25.86
CA PRO A 39 12.41 14.16 -24.80
C PRO A 39 11.20 13.30 -25.12
N ILE A 40 11.44 11.99 -25.18
CA ILE A 40 10.44 10.96 -25.48
C ILE A 40 9.40 10.97 -24.35
N THR A 41 8.22 11.51 -24.61
CA THR A 41 7.02 11.19 -23.82
C THR A 41 6.66 9.74 -24.11
N ARG A 42 7.04 8.85 -23.18
CA ARG A 42 6.62 7.44 -23.21
C ARG A 42 5.10 7.36 -23.14
N ARG A 43 4.49 6.85 -24.20
CA ARG A 43 3.10 6.43 -24.28
C ARG A 43 3.00 5.02 -23.71
N LEU A 44 2.05 4.74 -22.83
CA LEU A 44 1.87 3.40 -22.26
C LEU A 44 0.59 2.75 -22.81
N ASP A 45 0.74 1.53 -23.30
CA ASP A 45 -0.34 0.58 -23.56
C ASP A 45 -0.71 -0.15 -22.25
N ILE A 46 -2.00 -0.39 -22.07
CA ILE A 46 -2.55 -1.20 -20.98
C ILE A 46 -2.36 -2.66 -21.37
N ALA A 47 -1.52 -3.40 -20.64
CA ALA A 47 -1.43 -4.85 -20.73
C ALA A 47 -1.81 -5.45 -19.37
N VAL A 48 -2.83 -6.31 -19.39
CA VAL A 48 -3.23 -7.17 -18.28
C VAL A 48 -2.49 -8.49 -18.50
N ASP A 49 -1.63 -8.87 -17.57
CA ASP A 49 -0.95 -10.17 -17.57
C ASP A 49 -1.37 -10.95 -16.32
N GLU A 50 -1.72 -12.22 -16.51
CA GLU A 50 -2.42 -13.06 -15.53
C GLU A 50 -1.47 -13.59 -14.43
N SER A 51 -1.84 -13.41 -13.15
CA SER A 51 -1.56 -14.41 -12.10
C SER A 51 -2.38 -14.15 -10.80
N ASP A 52 -3.19 -15.17 -10.43
CA ASP A 52 -3.91 -15.45 -9.16
C ASP A 52 -5.24 -14.71 -8.81
N PRO A 53 -6.23 -15.40 -8.18
CA PRO A 53 -7.66 -15.07 -8.21
C PRO A 53 -8.15 -14.10 -7.12
N LEU A 54 -7.26 -13.49 -6.34
CA LEU A 54 -7.63 -12.32 -5.52
C LEU A 54 -7.43 -11.06 -6.38
N VAL A 55 -8.43 -10.80 -7.20
CA VAL A 55 -8.49 -9.74 -8.22
C VAL A 55 -7.93 -8.41 -7.69
N GLY A 56 -6.71 -8.08 -8.11
CA GLY A 56 -6.08 -6.79 -7.89
C GLY A 56 -6.34 -5.86 -9.08
N ALA A 57 -6.97 -4.72 -8.85
CA ALA A 57 -6.98 -3.63 -9.82
C ALA A 57 -5.68 -2.82 -9.64
N THR A 58 -4.86 -2.77 -10.68
CA THR A 58 -3.58 -2.02 -10.67
C THR A 58 -3.79 -0.66 -11.31
N LEU A 59 -3.48 0.41 -10.58
CA LEU A 59 -3.46 1.78 -11.09
C LEU A 59 -2.08 2.38 -10.86
N SER A 60 -1.40 2.77 -11.94
CA SER A 60 -0.13 3.49 -11.89
C SER A 60 -0.30 4.88 -12.51
N VAL A 61 0.06 5.93 -11.77
CA VAL A 61 0.08 7.32 -12.26
C VAL A 61 1.54 7.79 -12.36
N VAL A 62 1.88 8.83 -13.11
CA VAL A 62 3.26 9.37 -13.21
C VAL A 62 3.26 10.88 -12.98
N SER A 63 4.11 11.37 -12.08
CA SER A 63 4.41 12.77 -11.78
C SER A 63 5.76 13.18 -12.38
N LYS A 64 5.78 14.39 -12.94
CA LYS A 64 6.93 15.08 -13.56
C LYS A 64 7.11 16.41 -12.83
N LEU A 65 8.05 16.51 -11.90
CA LEU A 65 8.53 17.82 -11.44
C LEU A 65 10.04 17.83 -11.51
N ASP A 66 10.55 18.58 -12.49
CA ASP A 66 11.96 18.78 -12.75
C ASP A 66 12.17 20.28 -12.99
N PRO A 67 12.98 21.01 -12.19
CA PRO A 67 13.73 20.61 -10.99
C PRO A 67 12.99 20.87 -9.64
N PRO A 68 13.37 20.19 -8.54
CA PRO A 68 12.79 20.39 -7.22
C PRO A 68 13.17 21.77 -6.62
N PRO A 69 12.31 22.38 -5.77
CA PRO A 69 12.60 23.66 -5.15
C PRO A 69 13.76 23.55 -4.15
N ALA A 70 14.87 24.25 -4.41
CA ALA A 70 16.07 24.33 -3.56
C ALA A 70 15.75 24.58 -2.08
N VAL A 71 16.31 23.78 -1.14
CA VAL A 71 16.07 23.86 0.32
C VAL A 71 17.22 24.51 1.10
N ASN A 72 17.02 25.73 1.60
CA ASN A 72 18.02 26.42 2.44
C ASN A 72 18.23 25.74 3.81
N SER A 73 19.37 26.03 4.45
CA SER A 73 19.78 25.39 5.70
C SER A 73 18.80 25.57 6.88
N ASN A 74 18.22 26.76 7.04
CA ASN A 74 17.34 27.06 8.17
C ASN A 74 15.98 26.36 8.02
N ASP A 75 15.46 26.29 6.79
CA ASP A 75 14.24 25.54 6.49
C ASP A 75 14.47 24.04 6.69
N HIS A 76 15.62 23.52 6.22
CA HIS A 76 16.00 22.12 6.41
C HIS A 76 16.03 21.76 7.89
N GLU A 77 16.75 22.51 8.73
CA GLU A 77 16.84 22.25 10.16
C GLU A 77 15.46 22.28 10.83
N ARG A 78 14.62 23.26 10.47
CA ARG A 78 13.27 23.40 11.02
C ARG A 78 12.36 22.24 10.64
N VAL A 79 12.31 21.87 9.36
CA VAL A 79 11.47 20.76 8.88
C VAL A 79 11.97 19.44 9.46
N SER A 80 13.28 19.21 9.47
CA SER A 80 13.89 18.02 10.07
C SER A 80 13.58 17.90 11.56
N ALA A 81 13.61 18.99 12.33
CA ALA A 81 13.22 18.99 13.73
C ALA A 81 11.74 18.61 13.93
N ILE A 82 10.82 19.15 13.11
CA ILE A 82 9.40 18.81 13.18
C ILE A 82 9.17 17.33 12.86
N LEU A 83 9.85 16.80 11.83
CA LEU A 83 9.74 15.40 11.44
C LEU A 83 10.29 14.47 12.53
N SER A 84 11.41 14.84 13.17
CA SER A 84 11.96 14.09 14.31
C SER A 84 10.98 14.06 15.48
N GLU A 85 10.42 15.20 15.88
CA GLU A 85 9.42 15.27 16.97
C GLU A 85 8.18 14.43 16.63
N THR A 86 7.74 14.45 15.37
CA THR A 86 6.61 13.65 14.89
C THR A 86 6.88 12.15 15.05
N ARG A 87 8.06 11.67 14.67
CA ARG A 87 8.44 10.25 14.84
C ARG A 87 8.50 9.85 16.31
N ASP A 88 9.04 10.71 17.16
CA ASP A 88 9.10 10.46 18.60
C ASP A 88 7.70 10.33 19.22
N LEU A 89 6.76 11.17 18.79
CA LEU A 89 5.36 11.09 19.22
C LEU A 89 4.69 9.78 18.77
N ILE A 90 4.89 9.38 17.51
CA ILE A 90 4.35 8.11 16.98
C ILE A 90 4.96 6.92 17.71
N SER A 91 6.26 6.93 17.97
CA SER A 91 6.97 5.88 18.71
C SER A 91 6.43 5.74 20.14
N LYS A 92 6.26 6.86 20.85
CA LYS A 92 5.65 6.89 22.19
C LYS A 92 4.21 6.40 22.18
N ALA A 93 3.41 6.79 21.19
CA ALA A 93 2.04 6.30 21.04
C ALA A 93 2.00 4.78 20.83
N LYS A 94 2.91 4.23 20.02
CA LYS A 94 3.03 2.77 19.80
C LYS A 94 3.38 2.03 21.09
N ILE A 95 4.31 2.56 21.88
CA ILE A 95 4.66 1.99 23.19
C ILE A 95 3.43 1.98 24.12
N LEU A 96 2.67 3.08 24.16
CA LEU A 96 1.44 3.17 24.97
C LEU A 96 0.35 2.19 24.52
N LEU A 97 0.21 1.94 23.22
CA LEU A 97 -0.77 0.98 22.70
C LEU A 97 -0.42 -0.47 23.04
N ASN A 98 0.87 -0.77 23.15
CA ASN A 98 1.36 -2.12 23.43
C ASN A 98 1.50 -2.43 24.93
N ALA A 99 1.53 -1.41 25.79
CA ALA A 99 1.61 -1.61 27.24
C ALA A 99 0.27 -2.13 27.80
N GLU A 100 0.30 -3.20 28.59
CA GLU A 100 -0.87 -3.66 29.35
C GLU A 100 -1.35 -2.57 30.32
N GLY A 101 -2.58 -2.09 30.14
CA GLY A 101 -3.13 -0.95 30.90
C GLY A 101 -2.75 0.43 30.35
N GLY A 102 -2.11 0.50 29.17
CA GLY A 102 -1.85 1.75 28.48
C GLY A 102 -3.12 2.55 28.19
N SER A 103 -3.07 3.86 28.44
CA SER A 103 -4.19 4.75 28.13
C SER A 103 -4.28 4.96 26.62
N ARG A 104 -5.22 4.25 25.99
CA ARG A 104 -5.51 4.37 24.54
C ARG A 104 -5.79 5.83 24.17
N ASP A 105 -6.49 6.57 25.02
CA ASP A 105 -6.79 7.98 24.81
C ASP A 105 -5.52 8.84 24.69
N LYS A 106 -4.53 8.62 25.56
CA LYS A 106 -3.23 9.30 25.47
C LYS A 106 -2.47 8.93 24.21
N ALA A 107 -2.53 7.67 23.80
CA ALA A 107 -1.91 7.24 22.55
C ALA A 107 -2.56 7.94 21.34
N HIS A 108 -3.90 8.01 21.31
CA HIS A 108 -4.64 8.75 20.29
C HIS A 108 -4.31 10.25 20.31
N GLU A 109 -4.19 10.86 21.48
CA GLU A 109 -3.76 12.26 21.62
C GLU A 109 -2.36 12.50 21.03
N MET A 110 -1.40 11.61 21.31
CA MET A 110 -0.05 11.70 20.74
C MET A 110 -0.05 11.54 19.22
N VAL A 111 -0.85 10.63 18.68
CA VAL A 111 -1.01 10.47 17.22
C VAL A 111 -1.64 11.72 16.61
N ASN A 112 -2.66 12.30 17.24
CA ASN A 112 -3.28 13.53 16.76
C ASN A 112 -2.29 14.70 16.77
N LEU A 113 -1.47 14.82 17.82
CA LEU A 113 -0.42 15.83 17.90
C LEU A 113 0.64 15.62 16.82
N ALA A 114 1.09 14.37 16.60
CA ALA A 114 2.02 14.02 15.53
C ALA A 114 1.46 14.41 14.16
N THR A 115 0.20 14.08 13.88
CA THR A 115 -0.49 14.46 12.63
C THR A 115 -0.56 15.98 12.47
N ALA A 116 -0.81 16.74 13.54
CA ALA A 116 -0.84 18.20 13.49
C ALA A 116 0.56 18.79 13.19
N ARG A 117 1.61 18.29 13.85
CA ARG A 117 3.01 18.68 13.60
C ARG A 117 3.43 18.39 12.16
N PHE A 118 3.03 17.24 11.68
CA PHE A 118 3.31 16.84 10.32
C PHE A 118 2.60 17.71 9.28
N ARG A 119 1.32 18.04 9.51
CA ARG A 119 0.59 19.01 8.68
C ARG A 119 1.31 20.36 8.64
N GLN A 120 1.85 20.81 9.77
CA GLN A 120 2.66 22.02 9.84
C GLN A 120 3.92 21.94 8.97
N ALA A 121 4.65 20.81 8.96
CA ALA A 121 5.79 20.61 8.07
C ALA A 121 5.37 20.66 6.59
N LYS A 122 4.26 20.00 6.25
CA LYS A 122 3.69 20.00 4.89
C LYS A 122 3.33 21.40 4.41
N GLU A 123 2.62 22.17 5.23
CA GLU A 123 2.25 23.55 4.92
C GLU A 123 3.47 24.45 4.70
N GLN A 124 4.56 24.24 5.45
CA GLN A 124 5.81 24.99 5.27
C GLN A 124 6.43 24.73 3.89
N MET A 125 6.46 23.48 3.42
CA MET A 125 6.99 23.18 2.10
C MET A 125 6.07 23.65 0.97
N ASN A 126 4.75 23.53 1.14
CA ASN A 126 3.81 24.04 0.15
C ASN A 126 3.89 25.57 0.03
N MET A 127 4.05 26.29 1.14
CA MET A 127 4.30 27.74 1.10
C MET A 127 5.61 28.08 0.39
N ARG A 128 6.63 27.25 0.54
CA ARG A 128 7.92 27.42 -0.14
C ARG A 128 7.79 27.22 -1.64
N GLU A 129 7.12 26.15 -2.06
CA GLU A 129 6.87 25.87 -3.48
C GLU A 129 6.12 27.04 -4.14
N LYS A 130 5.09 27.56 -3.47
CA LYS A 130 4.36 28.75 -3.93
C LYS A 130 5.27 29.99 -4.04
N ARG A 131 6.17 30.22 -3.07
CA ARG A 131 7.14 31.31 -3.12
C ARG A 131 8.17 31.13 -4.24
N ALA A 132 8.60 29.90 -4.51
CA ALA A 132 9.52 29.58 -5.58
C ALA A 132 8.87 29.85 -6.95
N LYS A 133 7.62 29.39 -7.16
CA LYS A 133 6.85 29.67 -8.38
C LYS A 133 6.63 31.18 -8.59
N ALA A 134 6.22 31.91 -7.55
CA ALA A 134 6.02 33.35 -7.62
C ALA A 134 7.30 34.14 -7.96
N LYS A 135 8.48 33.68 -7.50
CA LYS A 135 9.78 34.31 -7.86
C LYS A 135 10.16 34.06 -9.32
N VAL A 136 9.81 32.91 -9.89
CA VAL A 136 10.05 32.59 -11.30
C VAL A 136 9.15 33.46 -12.18
N GLU A 137 7.86 33.52 -11.88
CA GLU A 137 6.87 34.32 -12.61
C GLU A 137 7.18 35.83 -12.54
N GLY A 138 7.56 36.35 -11.36
CA GLY A 138 7.87 37.78 -11.19
C GLY A 138 9.15 38.24 -11.91
N ASN A 139 10.12 37.35 -12.14
CA ASN A 139 11.36 37.68 -12.84
C ASN A 139 11.22 37.69 -14.37
N GLU A 140 10.20 37.04 -14.93
CA GLU A 140 9.94 37.06 -16.38
C GLU A 140 9.51 38.46 -16.85
N GLU A 141 8.80 39.24 -16.03
CA GLU A 141 8.32 40.57 -16.43
C GLU A 141 9.39 41.67 -16.33
N THR A 142 10.42 41.52 -15.49
CA THR A 142 11.46 42.56 -15.27
C THR A 142 12.80 42.28 -15.96
N GLY A 143 12.97 41.09 -16.56
CA GLY A 143 14.26 40.57 -17.02
C GLY A 143 14.56 40.71 -18.52
N SER A 144 14.21 41.82 -19.19
CA SER A 144 14.32 41.92 -20.66
C SER A 144 15.64 42.47 -21.24
N ASN A 145 16.73 42.64 -20.46
CA ASN A 145 17.97 43.23 -21.04
C ASN A 145 19.33 42.60 -20.65
N LEU A 146 19.39 41.53 -19.84
CA LEU A 146 20.67 40.86 -19.53
C LEU A 146 20.81 39.56 -20.33
N ARG A 147 21.98 39.34 -20.92
CA ARG A 147 22.27 38.13 -21.71
C ARG A 147 22.28 36.90 -20.78
N PRO A 148 21.68 35.76 -21.18
CA PRO A 148 21.66 34.53 -20.37
C PRO A 148 23.04 34.01 -19.94
N GLU A 149 24.10 34.35 -20.67
CA GLU A 149 25.47 33.92 -20.40
C GLU A 149 26.08 34.62 -19.16
N GLU A 150 25.70 35.86 -18.85
CA GLU A 150 26.25 36.61 -17.70
C GLU A 150 25.59 36.23 -16.36
N ARG A 151 24.48 35.48 -16.38
CA ARG A 151 23.77 35.04 -15.16
C ARG A 151 24.34 33.77 -14.53
N LYS A 152 25.12 32.98 -15.27
CA LYS A 152 25.62 31.68 -14.78
C LYS A 152 26.78 31.80 -13.78
N ASP A 153 27.58 32.86 -13.86
CA ASP A 153 28.80 32.99 -13.04
C ASP A 153 28.56 33.53 -11.62
N LEU A 154 27.31 33.85 -11.26
CA LEU A 154 26.95 34.44 -9.96
C LEU A 154 26.26 33.46 -9.01
N VAL A 155 25.90 32.26 -9.48
CA VAL A 155 25.28 31.25 -8.63
C VAL A 155 26.38 30.31 -8.15
N ASP A 156 26.64 30.32 -6.85
CA ASP A 156 27.56 29.39 -6.20
C ASP A 156 27.06 27.94 -6.41
N GLU A 157 27.72 27.19 -7.29
CA GLU A 157 27.36 25.81 -7.62
C GLU A 157 27.34 24.90 -6.37
N ASP A 158 28.23 25.17 -5.41
CA ASP A 158 28.27 24.41 -4.15
C ASP A 158 27.02 24.71 -3.31
N GLN A 159 26.48 25.93 -3.35
CA GLN A 159 25.25 26.25 -2.66
C GLN A 159 24.04 25.51 -3.26
N VAL A 160 23.96 25.44 -4.59
CA VAL A 160 22.87 24.72 -5.29
C VAL A 160 22.91 23.23 -4.96
N ARG A 161 24.09 22.60 -5.04
CA ARG A 161 24.24 21.18 -4.71
C ARG A 161 23.86 20.89 -3.25
N ASN A 162 24.29 21.75 -2.31
CA ASN A 162 23.93 21.61 -0.89
C ASN A 162 22.41 21.80 -0.65
N ASP A 163 21.76 22.69 -1.38
CA ASP A 163 20.31 22.89 -1.31
C ASP A 163 19.53 21.69 -1.87
N GLU A 164 20.05 21.03 -2.91
CA GLU A 164 19.50 19.79 -3.48
C GLU A 164 19.64 18.61 -2.51
N ASP A 165 20.82 18.42 -1.92
CA ASP A 165 21.06 17.37 -0.93
C ASP A 165 20.14 17.51 0.29
N ARG A 166 19.92 18.76 0.76
CA ARG A 166 18.95 19.06 1.81
C ARG A 166 17.51 18.77 1.41
N ALA A 167 17.14 19.06 0.16
CA ALA A 167 15.82 18.75 -0.36
C ALA A 167 15.57 17.24 -0.37
N LEU A 168 16.57 16.47 -0.81
CA LEU A 168 16.52 15.00 -0.80
C LEU A 168 16.43 14.43 0.61
N ASP A 169 17.18 14.98 1.58
CA ASP A 169 17.13 14.53 2.97
C ASP A 169 15.76 14.81 3.61
N VAL A 170 15.17 15.99 3.38
CA VAL A 170 13.80 16.29 3.85
C VAL A 170 12.79 15.34 3.20
N SER A 171 12.91 15.11 1.89
CA SER A 171 12.03 14.20 1.15
C SER A 171 12.11 12.77 1.71
N ARG A 172 13.32 12.26 1.94
CA ARG A 172 13.56 10.95 2.57
C ARG A 172 12.97 10.88 3.97
N ASN A 173 13.24 11.89 4.79
CA ASN A 173 12.74 11.95 6.15
C ASN A 173 11.21 12.01 6.20
N MET A 174 10.61 12.73 5.27
CA MET A 174 9.17 12.72 5.08
C MET A 174 8.69 11.32 4.74
N TYR A 175 9.26 10.62 3.75
CA TYR A 175 8.82 9.26 3.39
C TYR A 175 8.88 8.28 4.56
N GLU A 176 9.94 8.32 5.35
CA GLU A 176 10.05 7.49 6.56
C GLU A 176 8.99 7.84 7.62
N THR A 177 8.42 9.04 7.56
CA THR A 177 7.36 9.51 8.47
C THR A 177 5.95 9.37 7.86
N PHE A 178 5.81 9.37 6.53
CA PHE A 178 4.57 9.30 5.72
C PHE A 178 3.94 7.89 5.64
N ILE A 179 4.24 7.03 6.60
CA ILE A 179 3.85 5.62 6.51
C ILE A 179 2.34 5.42 6.61
N SER A 180 1.52 6.42 6.99
CA SER A 180 0.07 6.25 7.10
C SER A 180 -0.78 7.47 6.73
N PHE A 181 -2.02 7.23 6.28
CA PHE A 181 -3.03 8.24 5.93
C PHE A 181 -4.23 8.19 6.92
N PRO A 182 -4.11 8.72 8.15
CA PRO A 182 -5.16 8.60 9.17
C PRO A 182 -6.48 9.30 8.79
N GLU A 183 -6.43 10.35 7.98
CA GLU A 183 -7.59 11.10 7.51
C GLU A 183 -8.53 10.31 6.58
N CYS A 184 -8.04 9.18 6.04
CA CYS A 184 -8.85 8.27 5.26
C CYS A 184 -9.82 7.45 6.12
N VAL A 185 -9.56 7.28 7.41
CA VAL A 185 -10.39 6.44 8.28
C VAL A 185 -11.84 6.94 8.28
N GLU A 186 -12.79 6.03 8.10
CA GLU A 186 -14.24 6.27 7.93
C GLU A 186 -14.66 7.00 6.64
N LYS A 187 -13.73 7.41 5.78
CA LYS A 187 -14.05 7.97 4.45
C LYS A 187 -14.44 6.87 3.46
N LYS A 188 -15.20 7.25 2.42
CA LYS A 188 -15.41 6.36 1.27
C LYS A 188 -14.09 6.18 0.53
N PHE A 189 -13.94 5.04 -0.14
CA PHE A 189 -12.72 4.72 -0.87
C PHE A 189 -12.33 5.82 -1.88
N GLU A 190 -13.28 6.34 -2.64
CA GLU A 190 -13.06 7.43 -3.61
C GLU A 190 -12.50 8.71 -2.95
N ASP A 191 -13.13 9.17 -1.86
CA ASP A 191 -12.64 10.34 -1.11
C ASP A 191 -11.22 10.12 -0.56
N CYS A 192 -10.92 8.90 -0.11
CA CYS A 192 -9.59 8.56 0.38
C CYS A 192 -8.55 8.51 -0.75
N LEU A 193 -8.91 8.02 -1.94
CA LEU A 193 -8.03 8.05 -3.11
C LEU A 193 -7.67 9.48 -3.50
N ASP A 194 -8.62 10.41 -3.45
CA ASP A 194 -8.35 11.82 -3.75
C ASP A 194 -7.35 12.42 -2.75
N ILE A 195 -7.50 12.10 -1.47
CA ILE A 195 -6.56 12.51 -0.42
C ILE A 195 -5.17 11.92 -0.68
N ILE A 196 -5.08 10.61 -0.86
CA ILE A 196 -3.82 9.91 -1.12
C ILE A 196 -3.14 10.49 -2.35
N ASN A 197 -3.86 10.66 -3.46
CA ASN A 197 -3.29 11.17 -4.70
C ASN A 197 -2.83 12.63 -4.57
N ALA A 198 -3.59 13.48 -3.88
CA ALA A 198 -3.17 14.85 -3.61
C ALA A 198 -1.88 14.86 -2.78
N ASP A 199 -1.78 13.98 -1.78
CA ASP A 199 -0.61 13.87 -0.92
C ASP A 199 0.61 13.35 -1.67
N LEU A 200 0.45 12.28 -2.46
CA LEU A 200 1.52 11.74 -3.32
C LEU A 200 2.00 12.77 -4.34
N GLN A 201 1.10 13.52 -4.98
CA GLN A 201 1.47 14.58 -5.92
C GLN A 201 2.28 15.69 -5.25
N ASN A 202 1.88 16.12 -4.04
CA ASN A 202 2.62 17.13 -3.27
C ASN A 202 4.02 16.65 -2.87
N LEU A 203 4.21 15.33 -2.73
CA LEU A 203 5.52 14.72 -2.45
C LEU A 203 6.38 14.54 -3.71
N GLY A 204 5.82 14.75 -4.90
CA GLY A 204 6.47 14.38 -6.15
C GLY A 204 6.52 12.87 -6.39
N LEU A 205 5.78 12.07 -5.61
CA LEU A 205 5.60 10.65 -5.90
C LEU A 205 4.68 10.49 -7.09
N SER A 206 5.25 9.86 -8.10
CA SER A 206 4.62 9.63 -9.38
C SER A 206 3.78 8.37 -9.34
N THR A 207 4.41 7.24 -9.01
CA THR A 207 3.86 5.90 -9.14
C THR A 207 3.80 5.20 -7.80
N VAL A 208 2.61 5.09 -7.20
CA VAL A 208 2.39 4.20 -6.06
C VAL A 208 1.25 3.25 -6.39
N GLU A 209 1.47 1.97 -6.19
CA GLU A 209 0.49 0.90 -6.38
C GLU A 209 -0.47 0.89 -5.18
N ILE A 210 -1.75 1.16 -5.43
CA ILE A 210 -2.76 1.10 -4.38
C ILE A 210 -3.35 -0.31 -4.34
N VAL A 211 -3.05 -1.05 -3.27
CA VAL A 211 -3.55 -2.40 -3.02
C VAL A 211 -4.76 -2.30 -2.10
N VAL A 212 -5.93 -2.64 -2.61
CA VAL A 212 -7.17 -2.60 -1.85
C VAL A 212 -7.47 -3.98 -1.27
N HIS A 213 -7.58 -4.06 0.05
CA HIS A 213 -8.00 -5.28 0.74
C HIS A 213 -9.39 -5.08 1.34
N GLU A 214 -10.34 -5.92 0.96
CA GLU A 214 -11.62 -5.98 1.65
C GLU A 214 -11.51 -6.85 2.90
N LYS A 215 -12.11 -6.40 4.01
CA LYS A 215 -12.25 -7.25 5.19
C LYS A 215 -13.12 -8.45 4.84
N ARG A 216 -12.51 -9.65 4.94
CA ARG A 216 -13.17 -10.92 4.64
C ARG A 216 -14.53 -11.03 5.33
N ASN A 217 -15.52 -11.53 4.59
CA ASN A 217 -16.85 -11.87 5.10
C ASN A 217 -17.10 -13.40 5.06
N ILE A 218 -18.13 -13.87 5.78
CA ILE A 218 -18.45 -15.31 5.88
C ILE A 218 -18.91 -15.94 4.55
N ASN A 219 -19.24 -15.13 3.55
CA ASN A 219 -19.70 -15.59 2.24
C ASN A 219 -18.62 -15.54 1.16
N GLN A 220 -17.42 -15.03 1.48
CA GLN A 220 -16.28 -14.96 0.59
C GLN A 220 -15.42 -16.21 0.69
N GLU A 221 -14.77 -16.56 -0.43
CA GLU A 221 -13.77 -17.62 -0.44
C GLU A 221 -12.63 -17.30 0.54
N GLY A 222 -12.16 -18.32 1.26
CA GLY A 222 -11.13 -18.15 2.27
C GLY A 222 -11.61 -17.65 3.63
N TYR A 223 -12.92 -17.59 3.90
CA TYR A 223 -13.44 -17.38 5.28
C TYR A 223 -12.96 -18.49 6.24
N ASN A 224 -12.65 -19.69 5.74
CA ASN A 224 -12.11 -20.82 6.50
C ASN A 224 -10.59 -20.72 6.77
N LYS A 225 -9.91 -19.69 6.24
CA LYS A 225 -8.47 -19.47 6.44
C LYS A 225 -8.20 -18.66 7.70
N VAL A 226 -7.33 -19.15 8.58
CA VAL A 226 -6.81 -18.42 9.74
C VAL A 226 -5.47 -17.82 9.37
N VAL A 227 -5.34 -16.48 9.49
CA VAL A 227 -4.09 -15.79 9.18
C VAL A 227 -3.21 -15.80 10.43
N ILE A 228 -2.03 -16.41 10.30
CA ILE A 228 -1.01 -16.48 11.36
C ILE A 228 0.11 -15.52 11.00
N VAL A 229 0.23 -14.44 11.76
CA VAL A 229 1.29 -13.44 11.58
C VAL A 229 2.55 -13.92 12.27
N THR A 230 3.65 -13.95 11.53
CA THR A 230 4.96 -14.44 11.97
C THR A 230 5.93 -13.30 12.24
N ASN A 231 7.11 -13.58 12.79
CA ASN A 231 8.22 -12.63 12.83
C ASN A 231 8.91 -12.51 11.45
N GLU A 232 9.89 -11.62 11.34
CA GLU A 232 10.62 -11.39 10.08
C GLU A 232 11.34 -12.64 9.56
N ASP A 233 11.81 -13.53 10.44
CA ASP A 233 12.46 -14.79 10.06
C ASP A 233 11.48 -15.92 9.69
N ALA A 234 10.18 -15.68 9.87
CA ALA A 234 9.09 -16.63 9.65
C ALA A 234 9.20 -17.94 10.46
N ASP A 235 9.89 -17.92 11.60
CA ASP A 235 10.13 -19.10 12.44
C ASP A 235 9.25 -19.13 13.71
N LYS A 236 8.68 -17.98 14.11
CA LYS A 236 7.81 -17.85 15.28
C LYS A 236 6.54 -17.05 14.98
N VAL A 237 5.47 -17.36 15.69
CA VAL A 237 4.24 -16.56 15.66
C VAL A 237 4.44 -15.28 16.48
N SER A 238 4.24 -14.14 15.82
CA SER A 238 4.27 -12.81 16.47
C SER A 238 2.86 -12.33 16.84
N GLY A 239 1.83 -12.78 16.13
CA GLY A 239 0.48 -12.24 16.27
C GLY A 239 0.35 -10.83 15.68
N ARG A 240 -0.88 -10.36 15.50
CA ARG A 240 -1.12 -9.05 14.86
C ARG A 240 -0.58 -7.88 15.68
N ALA A 241 -0.63 -7.98 17.00
CA ALA A 241 -0.18 -6.96 17.94
C ALA A 241 1.22 -7.24 18.52
N GLY A 242 1.91 -8.30 18.08
CA GLY A 242 3.16 -8.74 18.69
C GLY A 242 2.97 -9.51 20.01
N ASP A 243 1.76 -9.96 20.32
CA ASP A 243 1.36 -10.64 21.55
C ASP A 243 1.31 -12.18 21.40
N GLY A 244 1.62 -12.71 20.22
CA GLY A 244 1.49 -14.13 19.90
C GLY A 244 0.05 -14.63 19.76
N ILE A 245 -0.95 -13.74 19.78
CA ILE A 245 -2.36 -14.12 19.70
C ILE A 245 -2.81 -14.20 18.24
N VAL A 246 -3.36 -15.35 17.87
CA VAL A 246 -4.01 -15.58 16.56
C VAL A 246 -5.52 -15.48 16.75
N THR A 247 -6.20 -14.73 15.89
CA THR A 247 -7.65 -14.48 15.98
C THR A 247 -8.38 -14.96 14.74
N TYR A 248 -9.51 -15.63 14.93
CA TYR A 248 -10.49 -16.00 13.90
C TYR A 248 -11.82 -15.30 14.19
N PRO A 249 -12.30 -14.40 13.31
CA PRO A 249 -13.41 -13.51 13.63
C PRO A 249 -14.80 -14.11 13.32
N PHE A 250 -14.88 -15.31 12.76
CA PHE A 250 -16.14 -15.90 12.32
C PHE A 250 -16.59 -17.02 13.27
N THR A 251 -17.91 -17.21 13.37
CA THR A 251 -18.48 -18.42 13.94
C THR A 251 -18.28 -19.59 12.97
N TRP A 252 -17.84 -20.73 13.48
CA TRP A 252 -17.69 -21.95 12.70
C TRP A 252 -18.96 -22.78 12.77
N ASP A 253 -19.55 -23.06 11.61
CA ASP A 253 -20.78 -23.86 11.52
C ASP A 253 -20.44 -25.35 11.37
N ASP A 254 -20.00 -25.96 12.46
CA ASP A 254 -19.53 -27.35 12.50
C ASP A 254 -20.64 -28.32 12.06
N ALA A 255 -20.38 -29.19 11.07
CA ALA A 255 -21.40 -30.09 10.54
C ALA A 255 -21.94 -31.12 11.56
N ILE A 256 -21.22 -31.35 12.67
CA ILE A 256 -21.58 -32.32 13.70
C ILE A 256 -21.99 -31.61 14.99
N LEU A 257 -21.19 -30.63 15.42
CA LEU A 257 -21.38 -29.95 16.71
C LEU A 257 -22.27 -28.71 16.62
N GLY A 258 -22.64 -28.28 15.42
CA GLY A 258 -23.37 -27.05 15.15
C GLY A 258 -22.51 -25.80 15.26
N THR A 259 -23.16 -24.64 15.19
CA THR A 259 -22.48 -23.35 15.22
C THR A 259 -21.77 -23.10 16.55
N ARG A 260 -20.47 -22.80 16.49
CA ARG A 260 -19.63 -22.53 17.66
C ARG A 260 -18.51 -21.54 17.36
N VAL A 261 -17.93 -20.98 18.41
CA VAL A 261 -16.69 -20.21 18.30
C VAL A 261 -15.50 -21.17 18.42
N LEU A 262 -14.47 -20.97 17.59
CA LEU A 262 -13.23 -21.75 17.65
C LEU A 262 -12.25 -21.14 18.65
N GLY A 263 -11.38 -21.96 19.26
CA GLY A 263 -10.45 -21.50 20.30
C GLY A 263 -11.18 -20.97 21.55
N VAL A 264 -10.49 -20.14 22.33
CA VAL A 264 -11.08 -19.41 23.46
C VAL A 264 -11.50 -18.04 22.93
N ASP A 265 -12.81 -17.80 22.79
CA ASP A 265 -13.38 -16.57 22.24
C ASP A 265 -12.85 -16.17 20.85
N GLY A 266 -12.60 -17.16 19.98
CA GLY A 266 -12.09 -16.92 18.63
C GLY A 266 -10.57 -16.77 18.59
N LYS A 267 -9.87 -17.07 19.69
CA LYS A 267 -8.44 -16.81 19.83
C LYS A 267 -7.65 -18.05 20.24
N TRP A 268 -6.40 -18.08 19.80
CA TRP A 268 -5.39 -19.04 20.23
C TRP A 268 -4.15 -18.29 20.68
N ASN A 269 -3.60 -18.72 21.81
CA ASN A 269 -2.30 -18.25 22.26
C ASN A 269 -1.21 -19.10 21.60
N CYS A 270 -0.48 -18.50 20.68
CA CYS A 270 0.63 -19.12 19.95
C CYS A 270 1.96 -18.42 20.25
N LEU A 271 2.08 -17.73 21.39
CA LEU A 271 3.30 -17.04 21.79
C LEU A 271 4.50 -18.01 21.83
N ASP A 272 5.59 -17.63 21.15
CA ASP A 272 6.83 -18.42 21.03
C ASP A 272 6.68 -19.81 20.40
N VAL A 273 5.57 -20.06 19.70
CA VAL A 273 5.32 -21.32 18.98
C VAL A 273 5.67 -21.15 17.50
N SER A 274 6.09 -22.23 16.83
CA SER A 274 6.30 -22.20 15.38
C SER A 274 4.95 -22.01 14.64
N PRO A 275 4.93 -21.38 13.45
CA PRO A 275 3.69 -21.20 12.69
C PRO A 275 2.98 -22.51 12.37
N GLN A 276 3.74 -23.59 12.16
CA GLN A 276 3.21 -24.92 11.85
C GLN A 276 2.54 -25.56 13.08
N ASP A 277 3.20 -25.53 14.24
CA ASP A 277 2.64 -26.11 15.48
C ASP A 277 1.38 -25.35 15.93
N CYS A 278 1.38 -24.01 15.77
CA CYS A 278 0.19 -23.18 15.99
C CYS A 278 -0.95 -23.58 15.05
N CYS A 279 -0.65 -23.78 13.75
CA CYS A 279 -1.66 -24.23 12.79
C CYS A 279 -2.26 -25.60 13.14
N ASP A 280 -1.44 -26.55 13.57
CA ASP A 280 -1.89 -27.87 13.95
C ASP A 280 -2.81 -27.80 15.20
N THR A 281 -2.50 -26.91 16.13
CA THR A 281 -3.36 -26.61 17.29
C THR A 281 -4.71 -26.02 16.87
N ILE A 282 -4.71 -25.06 15.93
CA ILE A 282 -5.92 -24.45 15.37
C ILE A 282 -6.78 -25.52 14.69
N LYS A 283 -6.19 -26.34 13.81
CA LYS A 283 -6.88 -27.43 13.12
C LYS A 283 -7.41 -28.48 14.08
N ALA A 284 -6.67 -28.79 15.15
CA ALA A 284 -7.13 -29.71 16.19
C ALA A 284 -8.38 -29.20 16.94
N SER A 285 -8.60 -27.88 16.98
CA SER A 285 -9.83 -27.28 17.55
C SER A 285 -11.03 -27.30 16.59
N ALA A 286 -10.79 -27.57 15.30
CA ALA A 286 -11.80 -27.61 14.23
C ALA A 286 -11.63 -28.87 13.35
N LYS A 287 -11.73 -30.05 13.98
CA LYS A 287 -11.50 -31.35 13.30
C LYS A 287 -12.55 -31.68 12.25
N ASN A 288 -13.78 -31.18 12.41
CA ASN A 288 -14.88 -31.47 11.50
C ASN A 288 -14.95 -30.41 10.41
N VAL A 289 -15.44 -30.83 9.24
CA VAL A 289 -15.88 -29.88 8.21
C VAL A 289 -17.03 -29.04 8.71
N ASP A 290 -17.18 -27.84 8.15
CA ASP A 290 -18.40 -27.08 8.33
C ASP A 290 -19.56 -27.60 7.47
N THR A 291 -20.73 -26.99 7.60
CA THR A 291 -21.93 -27.33 6.80
C THR A 291 -21.76 -27.11 5.29
N ARG A 292 -20.70 -26.41 4.87
CA ARG A 292 -20.33 -26.20 3.46
C ARG A 292 -19.26 -27.18 2.97
N GLY A 293 -18.78 -28.09 3.83
CA GLY A 293 -17.77 -29.10 3.50
C GLY A 293 -16.32 -28.60 3.56
N ASN A 294 -16.08 -27.41 4.10
CA ASN A 294 -14.74 -26.82 4.20
C ASN A 294 -14.06 -27.21 5.51
N PHE A 295 -12.74 -27.40 5.46
CA PHE A 295 -11.89 -27.51 6.65
C PHE A 295 -11.26 -26.17 6.99
N ILE A 296 -10.89 -25.98 8.26
CA ILE A 296 -10.05 -24.85 8.64
C ILE A 296 -8.66 -25.00 8.01
N GLU A 297 -8.21 -23.92 7.35
CA GLU A 297 -6.90 -23.79 6.76
C GLU A 297 -6.10 -22.70 7.46
N CYS A 298 -4.77 -22.76 7.37
CA CYS A 298 -3.90 -21.72 7.91
C CYS A 298 -3.17 -21.03 6.78
N HIS A 299 -3.03 -19.71 6.89
CA HIS A 299 -2.25 -18.90 5.98
C HIS A 299 -1.17 -18.18 6.78
N PHE A 300 0.09 -18.44 6.47
CA PHE A 300 1.23 -17.82 7.15
C PHE A 300 1.54 -16.48 6.49
N PHE A 301 1.47 -15.41 7.28
CA PHE A 301 1.81 -14.07 6.83
C PHE A 301 3.14 -13.65 7.45
N VAL A 302 4.11 -13.39 6.59
CA VAL A 302 5.41 -12.83 6.98
C VAL A 302 5.33 -11.32 6.82
N PRO A 303 5.67 -10.52 7.85
CA PRO A 303 5.64 -9.07 7.75
C PRO A 303 6.59 -8.58 6.65
N PHE A 304 6.28 -7.44 6.05
CA PHE A 304 7.13 -6.82 5.04
C PHE A 304 8.51 -6.49 5.60
N GLY A 305 9.55 -6.79 4.83
CA GLY A 305 10.94 -6.78 5.27
C GLY A 305 11.44 -8.15 5.74
N GLY A 306 10.53 -9.09 6.01
CA GLY A 306 10.87 -10.45 6.42
C GLY A 306 11.27 -11.38 5.26
N LYS A 307 11.65 -12.60 5.62
CA LYS A 307 12.10 -13.65 4.72
C LYS A 307 11.05 -13.98 3.66
N GLY A 308 11.39 -13.74 2.40
CA GLY A 308 10.49 -13.98 1.26
C GLY A 308 9.44 -12.88 1.03
N ASN A 309 9.37 -11.86 1.90
CA ASN A 309 8.47 -10.72 1.73
C ASN A 309 9.27 -9.41 1.83
N ALA A 310 10.06 -9.12 0.79
CA ALA A 310 10.86 -7.90 0.74
C ALA A 310 9.99 -6.65 0.90
N ARG A 311 10.49 -5.67 1.66
CA ARG A 311 9.80 -4.39 1.85
C ARG A 311 9.71 -3.65 0.51
N ARG A 312 8.52 -3.15 0.18
CA ARG A 312 8.18 -2.62 -1.15
C ARG A 312 7.53 -1.24 -1.03
N ASN A 313 8.35 -0.21 -0.81
CA ASN A 313 7.93 1.19 -0.58
C ASN A 313 7.10 1.84 -1.72
N ASP A 314 6.71 1.09 -2.73
CA ASP A 314 5.88 1.49 -3.86
C ASP A 314 4.40 1.09 -3.69
N ARG A 315 3.98 0.60 -2.51
CA ARG A 315 2.61 0.10 -2.29
C ARG A 315 1.90 0.80 -1.14
N ILE A 316 0.64 1.19 -1.38
CA ILE A 316 -0.30 1.64 -0.34
C ILE A 316 -1.36 0.59 -0.13
N PHE A 317 -1.46 0.08 1.08
CA PHE A 317 -2.51 -0.86 1.46
C PHE A 317 -3.72 -0.11 2.02
N VAL A 318 -4.88 -0.25 1.38
CA VAL A 318 -6.15 0.33 1.82
C VAL A 318 -7.08 -0.79 2.27
N ASN A 319 -7.41 -0.82 3.55
CA ASN A 319 -8.30 -1.84 4.10
C ASN A 319 -9.76 -1.30 4.14
N LEU A 320 -10.65 -1.89 3.35
CA LEU A 320 -12.06 -1.50 3.25
C LEU A 320 -12.99 -2.36 4.10
N SER A 321 -14.01 -1.71 4.65
CA SER A 321 -15.20 -2.31 5.22
C SER A 321 -16.18 -2.76 4.13
N PRO A 322 -17.13 -3.65 4.43
CA PRO A 322 -18.15 -4.10 3.47
C PRO A 322 -19.03 -2.97 2.90
N ASP A 323 -19.12 -1.83 3.57
CA ASP A 323 -19.84 -0.64 3.10
C ASP A 323 -18.98 0.28 2.21
N GLY A 324 -17.76 -0.14 1.85
CA GLY A 324 -16.82 0.60 1.02
C GLY A 324 -16.11 1.76 1.74
N ARG A 325 -16.14 1.80 3.07
CA ARG A 325 -15.37 2.77 3.87
C ARG A 325 -14.03 2.21 4.29
N VAL A 326 -13.03 3.08 4.43
CA VAL A 326 -11.72 2.71 4.94
C VAL A 326 -11.79 2.50 6.46
N HIS A 327 -11.42 1.32 6.96
CA HIS A 327 -11.54 0.99 8.38
C HIS A 327 -10.24 1.11 9.17
N GLU A 328 -9.10 1.07 8.48
CA GLU A 328 -7.77 1.26 9.04
C GLU A 328 -7.03 2.28 8.17
N ALA A 329 -6.23 3.13 8.81
CA ALA A 329 -5.44 4.13 8.11
C ALA A 329 -4.59 3.43 7.04
N PRO A 330 -4.70 3.81 5.75
CA PRO A 330 -3.88 3.23 4.71
C PRO A 330 -2.41 3.43 5.01
N VAL A 331 -1.58 2.45 4.66
CA VAL A 331 -0.16 2.44 5.02
C VAL A 331 0.70 2.29 3.77
N ILE A 332 1.73 3.13 3.63
CA ILE A 332 2.81 2.91 2.65
C ILE A 332 3.77 1.89 3.27
N GLN A 333 3.91 0.72 2.67
CA GLN A 333 4.78 -0.34 3.20
C GLN A 333 5.98 -0.58 2.33
#